data_AF-A0A0G1CD99-F1
#
_entry.id   AF-A0A0G1CD99-F1
#
_cell.length_a   1.000
_cell.length_b   1.000
_cell.length_c   1.000
_cell.angle_alpha   90.00
_cell.angle_beta   90.00
_cell.angle_gamma   90.00
#
_symmetry.space_group_name_H-M   'P 1'
#
loop_
_entity.id
_entity.type
_entity.pdbx_description
1 polymer ?
#
loop_
_entity_poly.entity_id
_entity_poly.type
_entity_poly.pdbx_seq_one_letter_code
_entity_poly.pdbx_strand_id
1 'polypeptide(L)'
;MNRRIKYLLPHDFWSILILGLLLRLLVMPFTLNWDLLANTRLIATWNTLPLAEFYKQPLAAYPPLIYSILNTVLVITGKIFGYDFWNWLHATDLALLTHQHTFRYLFFLKLPFVCIEVLTGILFSRLFARPLQNRALMLWLLNPLIIFTVSIWTSVDIIPVALLIVSLYLAKHNRFILAAAALGFGGALKLFPLFVFPLLFIQVSGWRRKAQVTVAALLPFLLAHLPVLTLPAYWQHTATGGYSDQVFFASLPIGPDRSLIFYYFFYTLILFYFNQFTSKNQRPLIFFSFFVFLPLFIFSRFNLQWILWIAPLLILVSLQNNVRKLPLFNIGMLAPLEPTFWLLDWPVKQKLGTEMTMRLLNGLQSIFAASLIWLIYAKLRLGGMREGSQN
;
A
#
# COMPACT_ATOMS: atom_id res chain seq x y z
N MET A 1 1.20 20.76 -28.87
CA MET A 1 2.35 20.47 -28.00
C MET A 1 2.99 19.13 -28.39
N ASN A 2 4.03 19.24 -29.25
CA ASN A 2 5.16 18.37 -29.56
C ASN A 2 5.02 16.84 -29.81
N ARG A 3 5.04 16.49 -31.11
CA ARG A 3 5.49 15.18 -31.66
C ARG A 3 6.99 14.86 -31.38
N ARG A 4 7.75 15.75 -30.71
CA ARG A 4 9.21 15.62 -30.50
C ARG A 4 9.66 14.89 -29.22
N ILE A 5 8.75 14.56 -28.28
CA ILE A 5 9.08 13.73 -27.09
C ILE A 5 8.64 12.27 -27.31
N LYS A 6 8.73 11.77 -28.54
CA LYS A 6 8.43 10.35 -28.82
C LYS A 6 9.64 9.44 -28.55
N TYR A 7 10.83 9.99 -28.33
CA TYR A 7 12.08 9.23 -28.32
C TYR A 7 12.76 9.09 -26.95
N LEU A 8 12.22 9.70 -25.88
CA LEU A 8 12.91 9.72 -24.57
C LEU A 8 12.40 8.67 -23.56
N LEU A 9 11.25 8.05 -23.79
CA LEU A 9 10.71 7.04 -22.88
C LEU A 9 10.65 5.66 -23.56
N PRO A 10 11.04 4.58 -22.87
CA PRO A 10 10.91 3.24 -23.40
C PRO A 10 9.43 2.92 -23.65
N HIS A 11 9.13 2.42 -24.84
CA HIS A 11 7.74 2.10 -25.25
C HIS A 11 7.42 0.62 -25.18
N ASP A 12 8.43 -0.25 -25.26
CA ASP A 12 8.26 -1.69 -25.19
C ASP A 12 8.34 -2.21 -23.74
N PHE A 13 7.72 -3.36 -23.53
CA PHE A 13 7.57 -3.98 -22.22
C PHE A 13 8.92 -4.28 -21.55
N TRP A 14 9.89 -4.78 -22.31
CA TRP A 14 11.17 -5.22 -21.77
C TRP A 14 12.05 -4.05 -21.37
N SER A 15 12.12 -3.00 -22.18
CA SER A 15 12.85 -1.79 -21.83
C SER A 15 12.31 -1.13 -20.56
N ILE A 16 10.98 -1.08 -20.39
CA ILE A 16 10.36 -0.56 -19.15
C ILE A 16 10.74 -1.44 -17.95
N LEU A 17 10.68 -2.76 -18.11
CA LEU A 17 11.00 -3.72 -17.05
C LEU A 17 12.47 -3.62 -16.63
N ILE A 18 13.39 -3.63 -17.59
CA ILE A 18 14.83 -3.54 -17.36
C ILE A 18 15.17 -2.20 -16.70
N LEU A 19 14.68 -1.09 -17.25
CA LEU A 19 14.93 0.23 -16.67
C LEU A 19 14.38 0.33 -15.25
N GLY A 20 13.15 -0.13 -15.02
CA GLY A 20 12.54 -0.15 -13.69
C GLY A 20 13.33 -0.99 -12.69
N LEU A 21 13.81 -2.17 -13.09
CA LEU A 21 14.62 -3.03 -12.24
C LEU A 21 16.00 -2.40 -11.96
N LEU A 22 16.68 -1.87 -12.98
CA LEU A 22 17.98 -1.22 -12.83
C LEU A 22 17.93 -0.05 -11.86
N LEU A 23 16.91 0.80 -11.95
CA LEU A 23 16.72 1.93 -11.02
C LEU A 23 16.63 1.44 -9.56
N ARG A 24 15.93 0.34 -9.31
CA ARG A 24 15.75 -0.23 -7.95
C ARG A 24 17.04 -0.86 -7.44
N LEU A 25 17.67 -1.68 -8.26
CA LEU A 25 18.94 -2.33 -7.92
C LEU A 25 20.05 -1.31 -7.66
N LEU A 26 20.00 -0.15 -8.33
CA LEU A 26 20.94 0.94 -8.13
C LEU A 26 20.72 1.68 -6.80
N VAL A 27 19.47 1.91 -6.35
CA VAL A 27 19.22 2.68 -5.13
C VAL A 27 19.09 1.84 -3.85
N MET A 28 18.63 0.59 -3.96
CA MET A 28 18.30 -0.21 -2.78
C MET A 28 19.49 -0.49 -1.84
N PRO A 29 20.74 -0.74 -2.32
CA PRO A 29 21.85 -1.07 -1.44
C PRO A 29 22.34 0.13 -0.64
N PHE A 30 22.20 1.34 -1.20
CA PHE A 30 22.77 2.58 -0.64
C PHE A 30 21.80 3.34 0.26
N THR A 31 20.69 2.70 0.64
CA THR A 31 19.63 3.34 1.43
C THR A 31 19.33 2.51 2.66
N LEU A 32 19.66 3.04 3.84
CA LEU A 32 19.26 2.47 5.12
C LEU A 32 18.18 3.37 5.71
N ASN A 33 17.12 2.78 6.24
CA ASN A 33 16.09 3.51 6.97
C ASN A 33 15.81 2.82 8.30
N TRP A 34 15.37 3.61 9.27
CA TRP A 34 15.15 3.14 10.64
C TRP A 34 14.06 2.06 10.72
N ASP A 35 13.02 2.15 9.89
CA ASP A 35 11.88 1.23 9.89
C ASP A 35 12.33 -0.17 9.48
N LEU A 36 13.10 -0.29 8.38
CA LEU A 36 13.70 -1.55 7.95
C LEU A 36 14.58 -2.15 9.06
N LEU A 37 15.48 -1.36 9.64
CA LEU A 37 16.43 -1.85 10.64
C LEU A 37 15.72 -2.29 11.93
N ALA A 38 14.82 -1.46 12.45
CA ALA A 38 14.09 -1.71 13.68
C ALA A 38 13.18 -2.95 13.53
N ASN A 39 12.46 -3.07 12.41
CA ASN A 39 11.69 -4.28 12.12
C ASN A 39 12.59 -5.50 11.96
N THR A 40 13.74 -5.39 11.28
CA THR A 40 14.66 -6.54 11.10
C THR A 40 15.21 -7.04 12.43
N ARG A 41 15.59 -6.14 13.34
CA ARG A 41 16.02 -6.48 14.71
C ARG A 41 14.88 -7.11 15.52
N LEU A 42 13.67 -6.55 15.43
CA LEU A 42 12.48 -7.13 16.07
C LEU A 42 12.22 -8.57 15.54
N ILE A 43 12.22 -8.75 14.22
CA ILE A 43 12.00 -10.04 13.55
C ILE A 43 13.04 -11.08 13.97
N ALA A 44 14.29 -10.68 14.24
CA ALA A 44 15.33 -11.59 14.74
C ALA A 44 14.92 -12.28 16.07
N THR A 45 14.01 -11.67 16.84
CA THR A 45 13.49 -12.22 18.10
C THR A 45 12.25 -13.09 17.94
N TRP A 46 11.67 -13.18 16.74
CA TRP A 46 10.37 -13.83 16.46
C TRP A 46 10.31 -15.29 16.90
N ASN A 47 11.37 -16.05 16.64
CA ASN A 47 11.45 -17.48 17.00
C ASN A 47 12.15 -17.72 18.35
N THR A 48 12.65 -16.69 19.02
CA THR A 48 13.40 -16.83 20.28
C THR A 48 12.58 -16.42 21.49
N LEU A 49 11.61 -15.53 21.32
CA LEU A 49 10.71 -15.09 22.39
C LEU A 49 9.39 -15.86 22.35
N PRO A 50 8.78 -16.15 23.52
CA PRO A 50 7.38 -16.53 23.58
C PRO A 50 6.50 -15.47 22.93
N LEU A 51 5.44 -15.88 22.23
CA LEU A 51 4.56 -14.98 21.47
C LEU A 51 3.99 -13.82 22.31
N ALA A 52 3.65 -14.10 23.58
CA ALA A 52 3.18 -13.08 24.52
C ALA A 52 4.24 -12.02 24.83
N GLU A 53 5.51 -12.39 24.97
CA GLU A 53 6.62 -11.45 25.19
C GLU A 53 6.99 -10.70 23.92
N PHE A 54 6.96 -11.38 22.76
CA PHE A 54 7.22 -10.74 21.48
C PHE A 54 6.28 -9.55 21.26
N TYR A 55 4.98 -9.72 21.50
CA TYR A 55 3.98 -8.67 21.31
C TYR A 55 3.96 -7.58 22.38
N LYS A 56 4.71 -7.70 23.48
CA LYS A 56 4.93 -6.58 24.42
C LYS A 56 5.91 -5.55 23.86
N GLN A 57 6.66 -5.89 22.81
CA GLN A 57 7.57 -4.95 22.17
C GLN A 57 6.75 -3.88 21.42
N PRO A 58 6.99 -2.56 21.64
CA PRO A 58 6.16 -1.51 21.04
C PRO A 58 6.11 -1.50 19.51
N LEU A 59 7.15 -2.03 18.86
CA LEU A 59 7.25 -2.14 17.40
C LEU A 59 6.51 -3.37 16.84
N ALA A 60 6.00 -4.26 17.69
CA ALA A 60 5.29 -5.47 17.29
C ALA A 60 3.86 -5.17 16.81
N ALA A 61 3.73 -4.39 15.74
CA ALA A 61 2.47 -3.82 15.25
C ALA A 61 1.80 -4.62 14.12
N TYR A 62 2.33 -5.78 13.73
CA TYR A 62 1.79 -6.59 12.65
C TYR A 62 1.27 -7.97 13.07
N PRO A 63 0.42 -8.63 12.26
CA PRO A 63 -0.01 -10.00 12.51
C PRO A 63 1.13 -11.05 12.41
N PRO A 64 0.98 -12.24 13.03
CA PRO A 64 2.01 -13.29 13.04
C PRO A 64 2.54 -13.71 11.67
N LEU A 65 1.66 -13.74 10.67
CA LEU A 65 1.99 -14.22 9.34
C LEU A 65 3.06 -13.35 8.67
N ILE A 66 3.02 -12.03 8.86
CA ILE A 66 4.03 -11.16 8.24
C ILE A 66 5.41 -11.37 8.89
N TYR A 67 5.50 -11.55 10.22
CA TYR A 67 6.76 -11.82 10.89
C TYR A 67 7.35 -13.16 10.46
N SER A 68 6.50 -14.17 10.26
CA SER A 68 6.92 -15.47 9.77
C SER A 68 7.53 -15.40 8.37
N ILE A 69 6.92 -14.61 7.47
CA ILE A 69 7.45 -14.39 6.12
C ILE A 69 8.78 -13.65 6.18
N LEU A 70 8.86 -12.56 6.94
CA LEU A 70 10.07 -11.74 6.99
C LEU A 70 11.22 -12.42 7.75
N ASN A 71 10.92 -13.21 8.78
CA ASN A 71 11.90 -14.04 9.47
C ASN A 71 12.52 -15.08 8.54
N THR A 72 11.74 -15.63 7.60
CA THR A 72 12.29 -16.55 6.59
C THR A 72 13.35 -15.86 5.73
N VAL A 73 13.09 -14.63 5.28
CA VAL A 73 14.07 -13.82 4.54
C VAL A 73 15.31 -13.55 5.39
N LEU A 74 15.10 -13.20 6.66
CA LEU A 74 16.18 -12.91 7.61
C LEU A 74 17.08 -14.13 7.86
N VAL A 75 16.49 -15.30 8.12
CA VAL A 75 17.21 -16.56 8.35
C VAL A 75 17.99 -16.98 7.11
N ILE A 76 17.42 -16.86 5.91
CA ILE A 76 18.13 -17.15 4.66
C ILE A 76 19.33 -16.22 4.52
N THR A 77 19.14 -14.92 4.75
CA THR A 77 20.22 -13.92 4.69
C THR A 77 21.33 -14.24 5.69
N GLY A 78 20.97 -14.56 6.95
CA GLY A 78 21.92 -14.97 7.98
C GLY A 78 22.65 -16.27 7.67
N LYS A 79 22.03 -17.22 6.96
CA LYS A 79 22.73 -18.43 6.49
C LYS A 79 23.73 -18.15 5.37
N ILE A 80 23.43 -17.21 4.48
CA ILE A 80 24.32 -16.85 3.36
C ILE A 80 25.57 -16.12 3.86
N PHE A 81 25.42 -15.26 4.88
CA PHE A 81 26.51 -14.39 5.35
C PHE A 81 27.10 -14.78 6.71
N GLY A 82 26.50 -15.73 7.42
CA GLY A 82 27.01 -16.26 8.67
C GLY A 82 27.06 -15.24 9.81
N TYR A 83 28.05 -15.41 10.69
CA TYR A 83 28.21 -14.65 11.93
C TYR A 83 28.35 -13.13 11.71
N ASP A 84 29.03 -12.75 10.63
CA ASP A 84 29.27 -11.36 10.24
C ASP A 84 27.97 -10.56 10.03
N PHE A 85 26.94 -11.16 9.41
CA PHE A 85 25.63 -10.53 9.25
C PHE A 85 24.89 -10.35 10.58
N TRP A 86 24.98 -11.32 11.48
CA TRP A 86 24.35 -11.20 12.80
C TRP A 86 25.04 -10.14 13.64
N ASN A 87 26.36 -10.03 13.58
CA ASN A 87 27.10 -8.95 14.21
C ASN A 87 26.69 -7.58 13.66
N TRP A 88 26.57 -7.47 12.33
CA TRP A 88 26.06 -6.26 11.70
C TRP A 88 24.68 -5.91 12.23
N LEU A 89 23.72 -6.84 12.26
CA LEU A 89 22.35 -6.57 12.70
C LEU A 89 22.27 -6.01 14.13
N HIS A 90 23.18 -6.45 15.01
CA HIS A 90 23.25 -6.01 16.41
C HIS A 90 24.24 -4.84 16.64
N ALA A 91 24.93 -4.38 15.60
CA ALA A 91 25.82 -3.23 15.70
C ALA A 91 25.03 -1.94 15.99
N THR A 92 25.69 -0.95 16.60
CA THR A 92 25.08 0.38 16.81
C THR A 92 24.82 1.08 15.49
N ASP A 93 23.91 2.06 15.49
CA ASP A 93 23.46 2.70 14.24
C ASP A 93 24.60 3.41 13.48
N LEU A 94 25.62 3.95 14.18
CA LEU A 94 26.80 4.51 13.54
C LEU A 94 27.74 3.42 12.98
N ALA A 95 27.92 2.32 13.71
CA ALA A 95 28.75 1.19 13.28
C ALA A 95 28.16 0.48 12.05
N LEU A 96 26.83 0.45 11.93
CA LEU A 96 26.14 -0.02 10.74
C LEU A 96 26.54 0.75 9.48
N LEU A 97 26.70 2.07 9.56
CA LEU A 97 27.03 2.90 8.40
C LEU A 97 28.49 2.71 7.92
N THR A 98 29.38 2.30 8.82
CA THR A 98 30.81 2.08 8.53
C THR A 98 31.17 0.62 8.27
N HIS A 99 30.24 -0.31 8.49
CA HIS A 99 30.50 -1.73 8.28
C HIS A 99 30.73 -2.06 6.79
N GLN A 100 31.84 -2.74 6.51
CA GLN A 100 32.32 -3.04 5.14
C GLN A 100 31.31 -3.76 4.24
N HIS A 101 30.35 -4.49 4.82
CA HIS A 101 29.36 -5.29 4.10
C HIS A 101 27.92 -4.75 4.14
N THR A 102 27.70 -3.54 4.67
CA THR A 102 26.35 -2.95 4.79
C THR A 102 25.57 -2.94 3.49
N PHE A 103 26.20 -2.52 2.39
CA PHE A 103 25.53 -2.48 1.09
C PHE A 103 25.10 -3.87 0.61
N ARG A 104 25.89 -4.91 0.92
CA ARG A 104 25.58 -6.30 0.57
C ARG A 104 24.38 -6.80 1.36
N TYR A 105 24.32 -6.55 2.66
CA TYR A 105 23.19 -6.98 3.48
C TYR A 105 21.90 -6.24 3.11
N LEU A 106 21.98 -4.93 2.89
CA LEU A 106 20.85 -4.12 2.43
C LEU A 106 20.33 -4.61 1.07
N PHE A 107 21.22 -4.94 0.13
CA PHE A 107 20.83 -5.53 -1.15
C PHE A 107 19.99 -6.80 -0.93
N PHE A 108 20.47 -7.74 -0.11
CA PHE A 108 19.81 -9.04 0.08
C PHE A 108 18.51 -8.93 0.87
N LEU A 109 18.45 -8.09 1.91
CA LEU A 109 17.24 -7.88 2.70
C LEU A 109 16.12 -7.24 1.87
N LYS A 110 16.46 -6.36 0.92
CA LYS A 110 15.47 -5.64 0.11
C LYS A 110 15.07 -6.36 -1.17
N LEU A 111 15.90 -7.27 -1.66
CA LEU A 111 15.68 -7.98 -2.92
C LEU A 111 14.29 -8.66 -3.00
N PRO A 112 13.78 -9.36 -1.97
CA PRO A 112 12.46 -9.97 -2.03
C PRO A 112 11.33 -8.96 -2.26
N PHE A 113 11.42 -7.77 -1.64
CA PHE A 113 10.41 -6.72 -1.80
C PHE A 113 10.41 -6.14 -3.22
N VAL A 114 11.60 -5.91 -3.79
CA VAL A 114 11.75 -5.47 -5.18
C VAL A 114 11.20 -6.51 -6.16
N CYS A 115 11.49 -7.80 -5.93
CA CYS A 115 10.94 -8.88 -6.75
C CYS A 115 9.41 -8.92 -6.68
N ILE A 116 8.82 -8.83 -5.49
CA ILE A 116 7.36 -8.80 -5.31
C ILE A 116 6.75 -7.57 -5.99
N GLU A 117 7.38 -6.41 -5.87
CA GLU A 117 6.92 -5.18 -6.51
C GLU A 117 6.93 -5.27 -8.04
N VAL A 118 8.00 -5.82 -8.63
CA VAL A 118 8.12 -5.97 -10.08
C VAL A 118 7.07 -6.95 -10.60
N LEU A 119 6.91 -8.10 -9.93
CA LEU A 119 5.87 -9.07 -10.27
C LEU A 119 4.46 -8.47 -10.12
N THR A 120 4.25 -7.64 -9.10
CA THR A 120 3.00 -6.90 -8.90
C THR A 120 2.75 -5.95 -10.07
N GLY A 121 3.75 -5.19 -10.52
CA GLY A 121 3.65 -4.31 -11.68
C GLY A 121 3.32 -5.06 -12.98
N ILE A 122 3.96 -6.21 -13.21
CA ILE A 122 3.67 -7.08 -14.35
C ILE A 122 2.22 -7.57 -14.29
N LEU A 123 1.77 -8.10 -13.15
CA LEU A 123 0.40 -8.58 -12.99
C LEU A 123 -0.63 -7.46 -13.12
N PHE A 124 -0.36 -6.31 -12.50
CA PHE A 124 -1.18 -5.10 -12.57
C PHE A 124 -1.36 -4.64 -14.01
N SER A 125 -0.29 -4.64 -14.81
CA SER A 125 -0.38 -4.28 -16.24
C SER A 125 -1.37 -5.16 -17.01
N ARG A 126 -1.53 -6.43 -16.63
CA ARG A 126 -2.49 -7.37 -17.25
C ARG A 126 -3.96 -7.09 -16.88
N LEU A 127 -4.23 -6.17 -15.96
CA LEU A 127 -5.58 -5.63 -15.76
C LEU A 127 -6.06 -4.78 -16.95
N PHE A 128 -5.15 -4.34 -17.82
CA PHE A 128 -5.46 -3.49 -18.96
C PHE A 128 -5.41 -4.24 -20.29
N ALA A 129 -6.05 -3.67 -21.32
CA ALA A 129 -5.89 -4.13 -22.70
C ALA A 129 -4.48 -3.80 -23.23
N ARG A 130 -3.96 -4.58 -24.18
CA ARG A 130 -2.58 -4.48 -24.70
C ARG A 130 -2.05 -3.05 -24.90
N PRO A 131 -2.79 -2.09 -25.52
CA PRO A 131 -2.29 -0.73 -25.72
C PRO A 131 -1.99 0.06 -24.43
N LEU A 132 -2.62 -0.33 -23.32
CA LEU A 132 -2.48 0.32 -22.01
C LEU A 132 -1.58 -0.46 -21.04
N GLN A 133 -1.20 -1.71 -21.35
CA GLN A 133 -0.37 -2.54 -20.46
C GLN A 133 1.01 -1.91 -20.23
N ASN A 134 1.70 -1.52 -21.31
CA ASN A 134 3.01 -0.88 -21.20
C ASN A 134 2.93 0.45 -20.44
N ARG A 135 1.85 1.22 -20.63
CA ARG A 135 1.64 2.47 -19.89
C ARG A 135 1.41 2.22 -18.40
N ALA A 136 0.61 1.22 -18.05
CA ALA A 136 0.40 0.83 -16.66
C ALA A 136 1.69 0.35 -16.00
N LEU A 137 2.47 -0.48 -16.71
CA LEU A 137 3.76 -0.94 -16.23
C LEU A 137 4.74 0.22 -16.05
N MET A 138 4.81 1.15 -17.01
CA MET A 138 5.67 2.34 -16.93
C MET A 138 5.27 3.24 -15.76
N LEU A 139 3.98 3.51 -15.59
CA LEU A 139 3.46 4.33 -14.49
C LEU A 139 3.61 3.66 -13.11
N TRP A 140 3.82 2.35 -13.07
CA TRP A 140 4.10 1.60 -11.85
C TRP A 140 5.61 1.54 -11.59
N LEU A 141 6.37 0.95 -12.52
CA LEU A 141 7.79 0.70 -12.36
C LEU A 141 8.64 1.98 -12.36
N LEU A 142 8.27 3.01 -13.13
CA LEU A 142 9.03 4.26 -13.17
C LEU A 142 8.44 5.33 -12.26
N ASN A 143 7.52 4.97 -11.37
CA ASN A 143 6.96 5.90 -10.40
C ASN A 143 7.98 6.18 -9.28
N PRO A 144 8.42 7.45 -9.11
CA PRO A 144 9.41 7.78 -8.09
C PRO A 144 8.92 7.45 -6.67
N LEU A 145 7.62 7.53 -6.41
CA LEU A 145 7.05 7.22 -5.09
C LEU A 145 7.02 5.72 -4.81
N ILE A 146 6.79 4.89 -5.83
CA ILE A 146 6.86 3.43 -5.68
C ILE A 146 8.32 3.00 -5.49
N ILE A 147 9.24 3.58 -6.27
CA ILE A 147 10.69 3.35 -6.09
C ILE A 147 11.11 3.76 -4.68
N PHE A 148 10.69 4.94 -4.21
CA PHE A 148 10.99 5.41 -2.87
C PHE A 148 10.43 4.45 -1.81
N THR A 149 9.13 4.17 -1.84
CA THR A 149 8.47 3.37 -0.78
C THR A 149 8.92 1.91 -0.74
N VAL A 150 9.31 1.32 -1.87
CA VAL A 150 9.75 -0.09 -1.91
C VAL A 150 11.27 -0.24 -1.88
N SER A 151 12.02 0.48 -2.71
CA SER A 151 13.47 0.26 -2.82
C SER A 151 14.27 1.06 -1.81
N ILE A 152 13.83 2.26 -1.48
CA ILE A 152 14.51 3.12 -0.50
C ILE A 152 14.01 2.79 0.90
N TRP A 153 12.69 2.87 1.11
CA TRP A 153 12.04 2.67 2.41
C TRP A 153 11.79 1.20 2.75
N THR A 154 11.67 0.31 1.76
CA THR A 154 11.40 -1.14 2.01
C THR A 154 10.10 -1.36 2.78
N SER A 155 9.04 -0.70 2.35
CA SER A 155 7.72 -0.90 2.95
C SER A 155 7.24 -2.33 2.76
N VAL A 156 6.90 -2.97 3.89
CA VAL A 156 6.30 -4.31 3.91
C VAL A 156 4.92 -4.35 3.28
N ASP A 157 4.28 -3.19 3.07
CA ASP A 157 2.93 -3.06 2.52
C ASP A 157 2.85 -3.51 1.05
N ILE A 158 3.99 -3.63 0.36
CA ILE A 158 4.00 -4.16 -1.00
C ILE A 158 3.49 -5.60 -1.09
N ILE A 159 3.65 -6.41 -0.03
CA ILE A 159 3.18 -7.81 0.01
C ILE A 159 1.64 -7.87 0.03
N PRO A 160 0.91 -7.21 0.95
CA PRO A 160 -0.55 -7.14 0.87
C PRO A 160 -1.06 -6.39 -0.36
N VAL A 161 -0.32 -5.41 -0.91
CA VAL A 161 -0.69 -4.77 -2.20
C VAL A 161 -0.62 -5.80 -3.34
N ALA A 162 0.40 -6.65 -3.39
CA ALA A 162 0.49 -7.72 -4.38
C ALA A 162 -0.74 -8.64 -4.33
N LEU A 163 -1.18 -9.01 -3.12
CA LEU A 163 -2.36 -9.84 -2.89
C LEU A 163 -3.67 -9.13 -3.28
N LEU A 164 -3.77 -7.82 -3.04
CA LEU A 164 -4.87 -7.01 -3.56
C LEU A 164 -4.91 -7.05 -5.09
N ILE A 165 -3.78 -6.87 -5.77
CA ILE A 165 -3.72 -6.91 -7.24
C ILE A 165 -4.03 -8.30 -7.79
N VAL A 166 -3.55 -9.37 -7.12
CA VAL A 166 -3.93 -10.76 -7.42
C VAL A 166 -5.45 -10.93 -7.30
N SER A 167 -6.07 -10.42 -6.24
CA SER A 167 -7.52 -10.49 -6.07
C SER A 167 -8.27 -9.80 -7.21
N LEU A 168 -7.91 -8.57 -7.56
CA LEU A 168 -8.53 -7.83 -8.65
C LEU A 168 -8.35 -8.53 -9.99
N TYR A 169 -7.17 -9.11 -10.24
CA TYR A 169 -6.89 -9.90 -11.43
C TYR A 169 -7.77 -11.16 -11.50
N LEU A 170 -7.90 -11.90 -10.41
CA LEU A 170 -8.73 -13.10 -10.34
C LEU A 170 -10.22 -12.76 -10.49
N ALA A 171 -10.70 -11.69 -9.85
CA ALA A 171 -12.07 -11.23 -9.96
C ALA A 171 -12.44 -10.83 -11.40
N LYS A 172 -11.52 -10.14 -12.11
CA LYS A 172 -11.66 -9.84 -13.54
C LYS A 172 -11.83 -11.10 -14.42
N HIS A 173 -11.38 -12.26 -13.95
CA HIS A 173 -11.53 -13.54 -14.65
C HIS A 173 -12.61 -14.43 -14.02
N ASN A 174 -13.58 -13.85 -13.29
CA ASN A 174 -14.69 -14.56 -12.62
C ASN A 174 -14.27 -15.58 -11.54
N ARG A 175 -13.00 -15.57 -11.10
CA ARG A 175 -12.47 -16.49 -10.07
C ARG A 175 -12.68 -15.93 -8.66
N PHE A 176 -13.92 -15.62 -8.30
CA PHE A 176 -14.25 -14.88 -7.08
C PHE A 176 -13.83 -15.56 -5.76
N ILE A 177 -13.84 -16.89 -5.68
CA ILE A 177 -13.40 -17.61 -4.47
C ILE A 177 -11.89 -17.42 -4.26
N LEU A 178 -11.09 -17.58 -5.31
CA LEU A 178 -9.65 -17.36 -5.24
C LEU A 178 -9.32 -15.87 -5.01
N ALA A 179 -10.10 -14.97 -5.61
CA ALA A 179 -9.97 -13.54 -5.37
C ALA A 179 -10.25 -13.19 -3.89
N ALA A 180 -11.28 -13.79 -3.29
CA ALA A 180 -11.59 -13.64 -1.88
C ALA A 180 -10.49 -14.22 -0.98
N ALA A 181 -9.95 -15.40 -1.33
CA ALA A 181 -8.79 -15.98 -0.64
C ALA A 181 -7.57 -15.05 -0.68
N ALA A 182 -7.28 -14.44 -1.82
CA ALA A 182 -6.20 -13.46 -1.94
C ALA A 182 -6.43 -12.23 -1.04
N LEU A 183 -7.67 -11.72 -0.93
CA LEU A 183 -7.98 -10.65 0.05
C LEU A 183 -7.83 -11.13 1.48
N GLY A 184 -8.21 -12.37 1.79
CA GLY A 184 -8.04 -13.00 3.09
C GLY A 184 -6.58 -13.09 3.52
N PHE A 185 -5.71 -13.60 2.64
CA PHE A 185 -4.27 -13.61 2.87
C PHE A 185 -3.71 -12.19 2.95
N GLY A 186 -4.20 -11.24 2.14
CA GLY A 186 -3.81 -9.84 2.23
C GLY A 186 -4.15 -9.26 3.60
N GLY A 187 -5.39 -9.47 4.05
CA GLY A 187 -5.91 -9.16 5.37
C GLY A 187 -5.10 -9.76 6.51
N ALA A 188 -4.65 -11.00 6.34
CA ALA A 188 -3.83 -11.72 7.29
C ALA A 188 -2.45 -11.08 7.48
N LEU A 189 -1.96 -10.31 6.50
CA LEU A 189 -0.72 -9.53 6.61
C LEU A 189 -0.98 -8.09 7.07
N LYS A 190 -2.06 -7.47 6.57
CA LYS A 190 -2.50 -6.12 6.93
C LYS A 190 -3.98 -5.96 6.57
N LEU A 191 -4.77 -5.25 7.37
CA LEU A 191 -6.23 -5.22 7.20
C LEU A 191 -6.73 -4.60 5.89
N PHE A 192 -6.01 -3.64 5.30
CA PHE A 192 -6.54 -2.80 4.21
C PHE A 192 -7.05 -3.55 2.96
N PRO A 193 -6.48 -4.68 2.49
CA PRO A 193 -7.03 -5.42 1.35
C PRO A 193 -8.46 -5.92 1.61
N LEU A 194 -8.81 -6.26 2.86
CA LEU A 194 -10.16 -6.70 3.23
C LEU A 194 -11.21 -5.61 3.06
N PHE A 195 -10.84 -4.33 2.97
CA PHE A 195 -11.80 -3.27 2.65
C PHE A 195 -12.43 -3.45 1.25
N VAL A 196 -11.80 -4.22 0.35
CA VAL A 196 -12.39 -4.54 -0.96
C VAL A 196 -13.35 -5.73 -0.91
N PHE A 197 -13.33 -6.53 0.17
CA PHE A 197 -14.10 -7.76 0.27
C PHE A 197 -15.62 -7.54 0.14
N PRO A 198 -16.26 -6.53 0.78
CA PRO A 198 -17.70 -6.31 0.62
C PRO A 198 -18.13 -6.02 -0.82
N LEU A 199 -17.30 -5.34 -1.61
CA LEU A 199 -17.57 -5.15 -3.04
C LEU A 199 -17.58 -6.49 -3.79
N LEU A 200 -16.60 -7.34 -3.52
CA LEU A 200 -16.51 -8.68 -4.12
C LEU A 200 -17.70 -9.56 -3.69
N PHE A 201 -18.10 -9.49 -2.41
CA PHE A 201 -19.25 -10.21 -1.87
C PHE A 201 -20.57 -9.81 -2.55
N ILE A 202 -20.78 -8.50 -2.74
CA ILE A 202 -21.99 -7.97 -3.41
C ILE A 202 -22.04 -8.44 -4.87
N GLN A 203 -20.89 -8.53 -5.55
CA GLN A 203 -20.82 -8.94 -6.96
C GLN A 203 -21.19 -10.42 -7.18
N VAL A 204 -21.15 -11.24 -6.14
CA VAL A 204 -21.44 -12.68 -6.22
C VAL A 204 -22.93 -12.94 -5.97
N SER A 205 -23.58 -13.64 -6.89
CA SER A 205 -24.97 -14.10 -6.75
C SER A 205 -25.06 -15.49 -6.12
N GLY A 206 -26.15 -15.73 -5.37
CA GLY A 206 -26.45 -17.00 -4.72
C GLY A 206 -25.79 -17.19 -3.35
N TRP A 207 -26.56 -17.66 -2.38
CA TRP A 207 -26.12 -17.81 -0.98
C TRP A 207 -24.93 -18.77 -0.82
N ARG A 208 -24.91 -19.89 -1.56
CA ARG A 208 -23.83 -20.89 -1.49
C ARG A 208 -22.50 -20.27 -1.91
N ARG A 209 -22.50 -19.50 -3.00
CA ARG A 209 -21.30 -18.85 -3.51
C ARG A 209 -20.85 -17.71 -2.60
N LYS A 210 -21.80 -16.96 -2.02
CA LYS A 210 -21.56 -15.97 -0.96
C LYS A 210 -20.87 -16.60 0.25
N ALA A 211 -21.37 -17.73 0.74
CA ALA A 211 -20.74 -18.47 1.83
C ALA A 211 -19.31 -18.92 1.48
N GLN A 212 -19.09 -19.45 0.27
CA GLN A 212 -17.77 -19.86 -0.19
C GLN A 212 -16.77 -18.69 -0.25
N VAL A 213 -17.15 -17.52 -0.78
CA VAL A 213 -16.24 -16.37 -0.81
C VAL A 213 -15.99 -15.81 0.59
N THR A 214 -16.99 -15.82 1.48
CA THR A 214 -16.81 -15.42 2.89
C THR A 214 -15.84 -16.35 3.61
N VAL A 215 -16.00 -17.67 3.50
CA VAL A 215 -15.06 -18.63 4.09
C VAL A 215 -13.67 -18.45 3.49
N ALA A 216 -13.55 -18.28 2.17
CA ALA A 216 -12.27 -18.08 1.51
C ALA A 216 -11.54 -16.80 1.98
N ALA A 217 -12.26 -15.70 2.22
CA ALA A 217 -11.68 -14.47 2.75
C ALA A 217 -11.35 -14.55 4.25
N LEU A 218 -12.26 -15.11 5.06
CA LEU A 218 -12.11 -15.11 6.52
C LEU A 218 -11.14 -16.20 7.00
N LEU A 219 -11.07 -17.37 6.37
CA LEU A 219 -10.28 -18.48 6.87
C LEU A 219 -8.77 -18.15 6.95
N PRO A 220 -8.09 -17.62 5.92
CA PRO A 220 -6.68 -17.25 6.04
C PRO A 220 -6.44 -16.16 7.08
N PHE A 221 -7.34 -15.17 7.15
CA PHE A 221 -7.28 -14.08 8.10
C PHE A 221 -7.37 -14.60 9.55
N LEU A 222 -8.39 -15.40 9.85
CA LEU A 222 -8.63 -15.94 11.19
C LEU A 222 -7.51 -16.89 11.61
N LEU A 223 -7.05 -17.79 10.73
CA LEU A 223 -5.96 -18.71 11.06
C LEU A 223 -4.66 -17.99 11.39
N ALA A 224 -4.32 -16.92 10.67
CA ALA A 224 -3.13 -16.13 10.94
C ALA A 224 -3.19 -15.38 12.28
N HIS A 225 -4.39 -15.01 12.72
CA HIS A 225 -4.61 -14.26 13.96
C HIS A 225 -4.86 -15.15 15.17
N LEU A 226 -5.33 -16.38 14.97
CA LEU A 226 -5.73 -17.31 16.03
C LEU A 226 -4.72 -17.41 17.19
N PRO A 227 -3.39 -17.48 16.96
CA PRO A 227 -2.41 -17.58 18.05
C PRO A 227 -2.30 -16.35 18.95
N VAL A 228 -2.79 -15.19 18.49
CA VAL A 228 -2.62 -13.89 19.18
C VAL A 228 -3.92 -13.27 19.66
N LEU A 229 -5.08 -13.85 19.32
CA LEU A 229 -6.39 -13.29 19.68
C LEU A 229 -6.59 -13.12 21.19
N THR A 230 -5.94 -13.94 22.01
CA THR A 230 -6.02 -13.88 23.47
C THR A 230 -4.99 -12.97 24.12
N LEU A 231 -4.08 -12.35 23.34
CA LEU A 231 -2.98 -11.54 23.87
C LEU A 231 -3.38 -10.05 23.92
N PRO A 232 -3.53 -9.42 25.10
CA PRO A 232 -3.92 -8.01 25.19
C PRO A 232 -2.93 -7.07 24.49
N ALA A 233 -1.63 -7.35 24.60
CA ALA A 233 -0.58 -6.53 23.98
C ALA A 233 -0.70 -6.51 22.44
N TYR A 234 -1.13 -7.64 21.83
CA TYR A 234 -1.39 -7.69 20.39
C TYR A 234 -2.47 -6.67 19.99
N TRP A 235 -3.58 -6.63 20.71
CA TRP A 235 -4.68 -5.70 20.44
C TRP A 235 -4.24 -4.25 20.62
N GLN A 236 -3.55 -3.95 21.73
CA GLN A 236 -3.06 -2.60 22.04
C GLN A 236 -2.11 -2.04 20.99
N HIS A 237 -1.24 -2.86 20.40
CA HIS A 237 -0.23 -2.39 19.44
C HIS A 237 -0.65 -2.54 17.97
N THR A 238 -1.42 -3.56 17.63
CA THR A 238 -1.77 -3.88 16.23
C THR A 238 -3.15 -3.37 15.85
N ALA A 239 -4.19 -3.71 16.62
CA ALA A 239 -5.58 -3.44 16.24
C ALA A 239 -6.06 -2.05 16.68
N THR A 240 -5.72 -1.65 17.90
CA THR A 240 -6.07 -0.35 18.50
C THR A 240 -4.82 0.51 18.75
N GLY A 241 -3.72 0.20 18.07
CA GLY A 241 -2.49 0.98 18.18
C GLY A 241 -2.61 2.31 17.45
N GLY A 242 -1.70 3.24 17.76
CA GLY A 242 -1.75 4.61 17.24
C GLY A 242 -1.74 4.74 15.71
N TYR A 243 -1.31 3.72 14.97
CA TYR A 243 -1.43 3.69 13.50
C TYR A 243 -2.85 3.34 13.02
N SER A 244 -3.55 2.45 13.71
CA SER A 244 -4.94 2.11 13.43
C SER A 244 -5.87 3.27 13.80
N ASP A 245 -5.57 3.97 14.91
CA ASP A 245 -6.32 5.16 15.31
C ASP A 245 -6.23 6.29 14.28
N GLN A 246 -5.10 6.43 13.59
CA GLN A 246 -4.94 7.43 12.53
C GLN A 246 -5.94 7.25 11.38
N VAL A 247 -6.31 6.00 11.07
CA VAL A 247 -7.32 5.68 10.05
C VAL A 247 -8.70 6.21 10.45
N PHE A 248 -9.04 6.11 11.74
CA PHE A 248 -10.37 6.46 12.26
C PHE A 248 -10.43 7.84 12.92
N PHE A 249 -9.33 8.59 12.91
CA PHE A 249 -9.19 9.86 13.62
C PHE A 249 -10.21 10.92 13.20
N ALA A 250 -10.50 11.02 11.90
CA ALA A 250 -11.43 12.02 11.41
C ALA A 250 -12.89 11.61 11.65
N SER A 251 -13.51 12.35 12.55
CA SER A 251 -14.89 12.12 12.96
C SER A 251 -15.62 13.43 13.27
N LEU A 252 -16.94 13.42 13.14
CA LEU A 252 -17.82 14.50 13.56
C LEU A 252 -18.49 14.13 14.89
N PRO A 253 -18.30 14.89 15.99
CA PRO A 253 -19.03 14.65 17.23
C PRO A 253 -20.54 14.86 17.00
N ILE A 254 -21.35 13.88 17.41
CA ILE A 254 -22.82 13.87 17.28
C ILE A 254 -23.51 13.74 18.65
N GLY A 255 -22.79 14.09 19.72
CA GLY A 255 -23.22 14.02 21.11
C GLY A 255 -22.02 13.96 22.05
N PRO A 256 -22.25 13.85 23.38
CA PRO A 256 -21.18 13.84 24.37
C PRO A 256 -20.17 12.70 24.20
N ASP A 257 -20.65 11.50 23.89
CA ASP A 257 -19.83 10.28 23.82
C ASP A 257 -19.93 9.55 22.47
N ARG A 258 -20.32 10.27 21.42
CA ARG A 258 -20.58 9.68 20.10
C ARG A 258 -19.99 10.52 18.98
N SER A 259 -19.34 9.85 18.05
CA SER A 259 -18.79 10.49 16.86
C SER A 259 -19.12 9.68 15.60
N LEU A 260 -19.47 10.40 14.54
CA LEU A 260 -19.61 9.84 13.20
C LEU A 260 -18.23 9.78 12.56
N ILE A 261 -17.66 8.59 12.46
CA ILE A 261 -16.36 8.37 11.81
C ILE A 261 -16.54 8.52 10.29
N PHE A 262 -15.87 9.50 9.70
CA PHE A 262 -16.06 9.84 8.29
C PHE A 262 -15.73 8.68 7.35
N TYR A 263 -14.66 7.93 7.66
CA TYR A 263 -14.29 6.76 6.87
C TYR A 263 -15.47 5.77 6.75
N TYR A 264 -16.08 5.36 7.87
CA TYR A 264 -17.20 4.40 7.86
C TYR A 264 -18.45 4.96 7.19
N PHE A 265 -18.74 6.25 7.39
CA PHE A 265 -19.86 6.91 6.74
C PHE A 265 -19.73 6.84 5.21
N PHE A 266 -18.61 7.33 4.66
CA PHE A 266 -18.39 7.32 3.21
C PHE A 266 -18.23 5.90 2.66
N TYR A 267 -17.55 5.02 3.37
CA TYR A 267 -17.42 3.62 2.98
C TYR A 267 -18.78 2.94 2.82
N THR A 268 -19.69 3.15 3.77
CA THR A 268 -21.06 2.61 3.71
C THR A 268 -21.85 3.19 2.53
N LEU A 269 -21.76 4.51 2.28
CA LEU A 269 -22.37 5.14 1.11
C LEU A 269 -21.85 4.56 -0.21
N ILE A 270 -20.53 4.30 -0.29
CA ILE A 270 -19.91 3.67 -1.46
C ILE A 270 -20.46 2.27 -1.69
N LEU A 271 -20.66 1.46 -0.63
CA LEU A 271 -21.25 0.13 -0.74
C LEU A 271 -22.71 0.18 -1.20
N PHE A 272 -23.52 1.10 -0.64
CA PHE A 272 -24.90 1.29 -1.07
C PHE A 272 -24.98 1.72 -2.54
N TYR A 273 -24.14 2.68 -2.94
CA TYR A 273 -24.07 3.14 -4.33
C TYR A 273 -23.62 1.99 -5.24
N PHE A 274 -22.59 1.23 -4.87
CA PHE A 274 -22.10 0.07 -5.64
C PHE A 274 -23.19 -0.97 -5.87
N ASN A 275 -24.01 -1.26 -4.85
CA ASN A 275 -25.09 -2.23 -4.93
C ASN A 275 -26.15 -1.87 -6.00
N GLN A 276 -26.25 -0.60 -6.41
CA GLN A 276 -27.15 -0.18 -7.49
C GLN A 276 -26.59 -0.46 -8.89
N PHE A 277 -25.27 -0.66 -9.04
CA PHE A 277 -24.60 -0.90 -10.34
C PHE A 277 -24.29 -2.37 -10.63
N THR A 278 -24.66 -3.28 -9.74
CA THR A 278 -24.26 -4.69 -9.79
C THR A 278 -25.01 -5.52 -10.83
N SER A 279 -25.77 -4.90 -11.72
CA SER A 279 -26.70 -5.59 -12.61
C SER A 279 -26.12 -6.27 -13.86
N LYS A 280 -24.78 -6.38 -14.06
CA LYS A 280 -24.09 -7.36 -14.97
C LYS A 280 -22.60 -7.09 -15.31
N ASN A 281 -22.01 -5.93 -14.96
CA ASN A 281 -20.65 -5.59 -15.39
C ASN A 281 -19.61 -5.77 -14.27
N GLN A 282 -18.40 -6.24 -14.58
CA GLN A 282 -17.29 -6.39 -13.61
C GLN A 282 -16.39 -5.16 -13.49
N ARG A 283 -16.44 -4.26 -14.49
CA ARG A 283 -15.73 -2.97 -14.46
C ARG A 283 -15.99 -2.12 -13.20
N PRO A 284 -17.19 -2.16 -12.58
CA PRO A 284 -17.45 -1.50 -11.30
C PRO A 284 -16.51 -1.94 -10.18
N LEU A 285 -16.19 -3.23 -9.99
CA LEU A 285 -15.43 -3.67 -8.79
C LEU A 285 -14.09 -2.96 -8.65
N ILE A 286 -13.30 -2.96 -9.72
CA ILE A 286 -11.95 -2.39 -9.69
C ILE A 286 -12.01 -0.87 -9.49
N PHE A 287 -13.01 -0.22 -10.09
CA PHE A 287 -13.22 1.22 -9.92
C PHE A 287 -13.71 1.57 -8.52
N PHE A 288 -14.63 0.81 -7.95
CA PHE A 288 -15.14 1.03 -6.59
C PHE A 288 -14.11 0.69 -5.52
N SER A 289 -13.16 -0.20 -5.82
CA SER A 289 -11.99 -0.44 -4.95
C SER A 289 -11.20 0.85 -4.72
N PHE A 290 -11.06 1.73 -5.72
CA PHE A 290 -10.44 3.05 -5.54
C PHE A 290 -11.20 3.91 -4.53
N PHE A 291 -12.54 3.97 -4.61
CA PHE A 291 -13.34 4.77 -3.71
C PHE A 291 -13.31 4.27 -2.28
N VAL A 292 -13.18 2.97 -2.06
CA VAL A 292 -13.06 2.40 -0.71
C VAL A 292 -11.84 2.97 0.03
N PHE A 293 -10.72 3.17 -0.67
CA PHE A 293 -9.53 3.77 -0.05
C PHE A 293 -9.58 5.29 -0.03
N LEU A 294 -10.38 5.92 -0.87
CA LEU A 294 -10.35 7.36 -1.01
C LEU A 294 -10.64 8.14 0.31
N PRO A 295 -11.71 7.84 1.09
CA PRO A 295 -11.94 8.51 2.36
C PRO A 295 -10.77 8.42 3.33
N LEU A 296 -10.04 7.29 3.32
CA LEU A 296 -8.83 7.13 4.14
C LEU A 296 -7.80 8.21 3.80
N PHE A 297 -7.53 8.43 2.51
CA PHE A 297 -6.51 9.40 2.08
C PHE A 297 -6.98 10.86 2.12
N ILE A 298 -8.30 11.11 2.15
CA ILE A 298 -8.86 12.45 2.30
C ILE A 298 -8.91 12.86 3.78
N PHE A 299 -9.37 11.97 4.66
CA PHE A 299 -9.72 12.34 6.04
C PHE A 299 -8.68 11.88 7.07
N SER A 300 -7.85 10.88 6.77
CA SER A 300 -6.91 10.34 7.76
C SER A 300 -5.51 10.94 7.61
N ARG A 301 -4.77 10.96 8.71
CA ARG A 301 -3.31 11.10 8.66
C ARG A 301 -2.73 9.77 8.17
N PHE A 302 -1.81 9.82 7.21
CA PHE A 302 -1.16 8.62 6.69
C PHE A 302 0.33 8.83 6.49
N ASN A 303 1.10 7.76 6.66
CA ASN A 303 2.52 7.76 6.34
C ASN A 303 2.73 7.58 4.84
N LEU A 304 3.85 8.08 4.31
CA LEU A 304 4.17 8.00 2.88
C LEU A 304 4.08 6.56 2.34
N GLN A 305 4.47 5.56 3.13
CA GLN A 305 4.39 4.16 2.69
C GLN A 305 2.97 3.69 2.36
N TRP A 306 1.93 4.27 2.97
CA TRP A 306 0.54 3.87 2.72
C TRP A 306 0.08 4.26 1.32
N ILE A 307 0.82 5.15 0.65
CA ILE A 307 0.53 5.50 -0.74
C ILE A 307 0.51 4.27 -1.66
N LEU A 308 1.25 3.21 -1.32
CA LEU A 308 1.21 1.93 -2.02
C LEU A 308 -0.20 1.31 -2.06
N TRP A 309 -1.04 1.58 -1.06
CA TRP A 309 -2.40 1.01 -0.96
C TRP A 309 -3.30 1.56 -2.07
N ILE A 310 -3.13 2.84 -2.42
CA ILE A 310 -3.98 3.53 -3.40
C ILE A 310 -3.28 3.74 -4.75
N ALA A 311 -1.95 3.69 -4.82
CA ALA A 311 -1.17 3.87 -6.05
C ALA A 311 -1.64 3.05 -7.26
N PRO A 312 -1.87 1.71 -7.16
CA PRO A 312 -2.31 0.95 -8.34
C PRO A 312 -3.70 1.37 -8.80
N LEU A 313 -4.56 1.75 -7.86
CA LEU A 313 -5.93 2.18 -8.12
C LEU A 313 -5.96 3.59 -8.74
N LEU A 314 -5.08 4.49 -8.30
CA LEU A 314 -4.87 5.80 -8.90
C LEU A 314 -4.37 5.69 -10.34
N ILE A 315 -3.36 4.87 -10.60
CA ILE A 315 -2.84 4.64 -11.96
C ILE A 315 -3.96 4.10 -12.85
N LEU A 316 -4.77 3.17 -12.33
CA LEU A 316 -5.88 2.60 -13.05
C LEU A 316 -6.94 3.63 -13.44
N VAL A 317 -7.40 4.44 -12.49
CA VAL A 317 -8.38 5.50 -12.75
C VAL A 317 -7.81 6.53 -13.74
N SER A 318 -6.54 6.88 -13.60
CA SER A 318 -5.87 7.84 -14.47
C SER A 318 -5.80 7.36 -15.92
N LEU A 319 -5.45 6.08 -16.14
CA LEU A 319 -5.38 5.48 -17.47
C LEU A 319 -6.74 5.31 -18.13
N GLN A 320 -7.78 4.95 -17.36
CA GLN A 320 -9.13 4.80 -17.90
C GLN A 320 -9.75 6.13 -18.34
N ASN A 321 -9.41 7.24 -17.67
CA ASN A 321 -10.00 8.55 -17.93
C ASN A 321 -9.17 9.43 -18.87
N ASN A 322 -8.02 8.94 -19.36
CA ASN A 322 -7.09 9.73 -20.17
C ASN A 322 -6.72 11.08 -19.53
N VAL A 323 -6.64 11.12 -18.19
CA VAL A 323 -6.31 12.33 -17.44
C VAL A 323 -4.83 12.62 -17.67
N ARG A 324 -4.55 13.52 -18.63
CA ARG A 324 -3.17 13.90 -19.03
C ARG A 324 -2.39 14.63 -17.93
N LYS A 325 -3.05 15.00 -16.81
CA LYS A 325 -2.47 15.79 -15.70
C LYS A 325 -1.95 14.95 -14.52
N LEU A 326 -1.44 13.75 -14.78
CA LEU A 326 -0.73 12.91 -13.80
C LEU A 326 0.41 13.62 -13.02
N PRO A 327 1.19 14.58 -13.58
CA PRO A 327 2.29 15.21 -12.85
C PRO A 327 1.88 16.01 -11.61
N LEU A 328 0.67 16.59 -11.59
CA LEU A 328 0.15 17.32 -10.43
C LEU A 328 -0.13 16.40 -9.23
N PHE A 329 -0.43 15.12 -9.50
CA PHE A 329 -0.61 14.11 -8.44
C PHE A 329 0.71 13.85 -7.72
N ASN A 330 1.82 13.75 -8.45
CA ASN A 330 3.12 13.47 -7.85
C ASN A 330 3.56 14.57 -6.87
N ILE A 331 3.20 15.85 -7.11
CA ILE A 331 3.57 16.96 -6.20
C ILE A 331 2.73 16.92 -4.91
N GLY A 332 1.42 16.68 -5.00
CA GLY A 332 0.57 16.48 -3.82
C GLY A 332 0.93 15.21 -3.05
N MET A 333 1.46 14.19 -3.73
CA MET A 333 1.96 12.97 -3.11
C MET A 333 3.35 13.11 -2.48
N LEU A 334 4.04 14.25 -2.67
CA LEU A 334 5.21 14.66 -1.89
C LEU A 334 4.81 15.45 -0.61
N ALA A 335 3.53 15.78 -0.43
CA ALA A 335 2.99 16.32 0.82
C ALA A 335 3.34 15.49 2.07
N PRO A 336 3.28 14.14 2.00
CA PRO A 336 3.69 13.28 3.08
C PRO A 336 5.17 12.90 2.93
N LEU A 337 6.02 13.72 2.29
CA LEU A 337 7.47 13.58 2.48
C LEU A 337 7.68 13.37 3.97
N GLU A 338 8.19 12.18 4.26
CA GLU A 338 8.35 11.58 5.57
C GLU A 338 8.15 12.55 6.78
N PRO A 339 7.20 12.43 7.73
CA PRO A 339 7.27 13.23 8.94
C PRO A 339 8.66 13.21 9.56
N THR A 340 9.42 12.11 9.53
CA THR A 340 10.83 12.06 9.95
C THR A 340 11.72 13.07 9.19
N PHE A 341 11.54 13.42 7.92
CA PHE A 341 12.25 14.56 7.32
C PHE A 341 11.85 15.93 7.91
N TRP A 342 10.62 16.08 8.37
CA TRP A 342 10.10 17.32 9.00
C TRP A 342 10.17 17.31 10.53
N LEU A 343 10.42 16.16 11.15
CA LEU A 343 10.51 15.91 12.58
C LEU A 343 11.97 15.87 13.00
N LEU A 344 12.88 15.39 12.14
CA LEU A 344 14.30 15.71 12.25
C LEU A 344 14.43 17.23 12.27
N ASP A 345 15.31 17.74 13.14
CA ASP A 345 15.63 19.17 13.20
C ASP A 345 16.46 19.56 11.99
N TRP A 346 15.80 19.56 10.84
CA TRP A 346 16.36 19.99 9.57
C TRP A 346 16.42 21.52 9.54
N PRO A 347 17.42 22.13 8.87
CA PRO A 347 17.64 23.58 8.87
C PRO A 347 16.40 24.42 8.51
N VAL A 348 15.52 23.93 7.63
CA VAL A 348 14.27 24.62 7.28
C VAL A 348 13.23 24.53 8.40
N LYS A 349 13.10 23.42 9.13
CA LYS A 349 12.18 23.33 10.28
C LYS A 349 12.63 24.27 11.39
N GLN A 350 13.94 24.35 11.65
CA GLN A 350 14.51 25.31 12.59
C GLN A 350 14.26 26.77 12.16
N LYS A 351 14.37 27.07 10.86
CA LYS A 351 14.10 28.42 10.31
C LYS A 351 12.62 28.80 10.29
N LEU A 352 11.73 27.86 9.93
CA LEU A 352 10.29 28.12 9.79
C LEU A 352 9.54 28.02 11.13
N GLY A 353 10.07 27.25 12.08
CA GLY A 353 9.38 26.87 13.31
C GLY A 353 8.39 25.71 13.10
N THR A 354 8.05 25.02 14.19
CA THR A 354 7.15 23.86 14.19
C THR A 354 5.76 24.21 13.67
N GLU A 355 5.20 25.36 14.06
CA GLU A 355 3.84 25.75 13.67
C GLU A 355 3.71 25.97 12.16
N MET A 356 4.60 26.77 11.55
CA MET A 356 4.59 27.01 10.10
C MET A 356 4.80 25.70 9.33
N THR A 357 5.69 24.83 9.81
CA THR A 357 5.92 23.51 9.22
C THR A 357 4.62 22.68 9.21
N MET A 358 3.88 22.65 10.33
CA MET A 358 2.60 21.95 10.40
C MET A 358 1.54 22.56 9.48
N ARG A 359 1.48 23.90 9.37
CA ARG A 359 0.56 24.57 8.43
C ARG A 359 0.87 24.22 6.98
N LEU A 360 2.15 24.17 6.59
CA LEU A 360 2.57 23.75 5.25
C LEU A 360 2.16 22.31 4.97
N LEU A 361 2.42 21.39 5.91
CA LEU A 361 2.01 19.98 5.78
C LEU A 361 0.49 19.85 5.60
N ASN A 362 -0.30 20.54 6.43
CA ASN A 362 -1.76 20.55 6.30
C ASN A 362 -2.23 21.13 4.96
N GLY A 363 -1.57 22.18 4.47
CA GLY A 363 -1.85 22.77 3.15
C GLY A 363 -1.57 21.79 2.01
N LEU A 364 -0.44 21.10 2.06
CA LEU A 364 -0.06 20.10 1.07
C LEU A 364 -1.01 18.88 1.10
N GLN A 365 -1.39 18.39 2.29
CA GLN A 365 -2.41 17.35 2.45
C GLN A 365 -3.77 17.78 1.87
N SER A 366 -4.16 19.04 2.10
CA SER A 366 -5.40 19.60 1.55
C SER A 366 -5.38 19.65 0.02
N ILE A 367 -4.25 20.05 -0.58
CA ILE A 367 -4.05 20.04 -2.04
C ILE A 367 -4.14 18.60 -2.59
N PHE A 368 -3.55 17.64 -1.88
CA PHE A 368 -3.64 16.22 -2.25
C PHE A 368 -5.10 15.73 -2.22
N ALA A 369 -5.82 15.96 -1.12
CA ALA A 369 -7.24 15.61 -1.00
C ALA A 369 -8.09 16.27 -2.10
N ALA A 370 -7.90 17.57 -2.36
CA ALA A 370 -8.59 18.29 -3.43
C ALA A 370 -8.30 17.69 -4.82
N SER A 371 -7.06 17.26 -5.06
CA SER A 371 -6.67 16.59 -6.31
C SER A 371 -7.38 15.25 -6.49
N LEU A 372 -7.53 14.48 -5.41
CA LEU A 372 -8.29 13.23 -5.44
C LEU A 372 -9.78 13.47 -5.69
N ILE A 373 -10.38 14.48 -5.05
CA ILE A 373 -11.79 14.87 -5.28
C ILE A 373 -11.98 15.31 -6.74
N TRP A 374 -11.05 16.08 -7.29
CA TRP A 374 -11.10 16.52 -8.68
C TRP A 374 -11.07 15.34 -9.67
N LEU A 375 -10.30 14.26 -9.40
CA LEU A 375 -10.32 13.05 -10.26
C LEU A 375 -11.70 12.42 -10.33
N ILE A 376 -12.41 12.37 -9.20
CA ILE A 376 -13.76 11.82 -9.13
C ILE A 376 -14.68 12.66 -9.98
N TYR A 377 -14.67 13.98 -9.75
CA TYR A 377 -15.50 14.93 -10.47
C TYR A 377 -15.25 14.84 -11.98
N ALA A 378 -13.98 14.86 -12.39
CA ALA A 378 -13.59 14.75 -13.79
C ALA A 378 -14.12 13.47 -14.44
N LYS A 379 -14.09 12.34 -13.73
CA LYS A 379 -14.63 11.08 -14.24
C LYS A 379 -16.15 11.09 -14.34
N LEU A 380 -16.85 11.52 -13.28
CA LEU A 380 -18.32 11.56 -13.28
C LEU A 380 -18.84 12.46 -14.41
N ARG A 381 -18.20 13.61 -14.61
CA ARG A 381 -18.54 14.55 -15.69
C ARG A 381 -18.27 13.98 -17.10
N LEU A 382 -17.13 13.30 -17.29
CA LEU A 382 -16.79 12.70 -18.60
C LEU A 382 -17.61 11.44 -18.91
N GLY A 383 -18.05 10.70 -17.88
CA GLY A 383 -18.94 9.54 -18.01
C GLY A 383 -20.35 9.94 -18.44
N GLY A 384 -20.93 10.94 -17.78
CA GLY A 384 -22.29 11.43 -18.09
C GLY A 384 -22.44 12.01 -19.51
N MET A 385 -21.37 12.55 -20.09
CA MET A 385 -21.39 13.08 -21.46
C MET A 385 -21.42 12.00 -22.56
N ARG A 386 -21.04 10.75 -22.27
CA ARG A 386 -20.98 9.70 -23.30
C ARG A 386 -22.27 8.89 -23.41
N GLU A 387 -23.00 8.70 -22.31
CA GLU A 387 -24.25 7.94 -22.33
C GLU A 387 -25.42 8.74 -22.94
N GLY A 388 -25.35 10.07 -23.00
CA GLY A 388 -26.37 10.93 -23.62
C GLY A 388 -26.24 11.16 -25.13
N SER A 389 -25.30 10.48 -25.83
CA SER A 389 -25.02 10.71 -27.26
C SER A 389 -25.31 9.50 -28.16
N GLN A 390 -25.97 8.48 -27.64
CA GLN A 390 -26.35 7.27 -28.38
C GLN A 390 -27.87 7.04 -28.46
N ASN A 391 -28.68 8.04 -28.11
CA ASN A 391 -30.13 8.03 -28.35
C ASN A 391 -30.50 9.07 -29.40
#